data_AF-A0A0R3R7X2-F1
#
_entry.id   AF-A0A0R3R7X2-F1
#
_cell.length_a   1.000
_cell.length_b   1.000
_cell.length_c   1.000
_cell.angle_alpha   90.00
_cell.angle_beta   90.00
_cell.angle_gamma   90.00
#
_symmetry.space_group_name_H-M   'P 1'
#
loop_
_entity.id
_entity.type
_entity.pdbx_description
1 polymer ?
#
loop_
_entity_poly.entity_id
_entity_poly.type
_entity_poly.pdbx_seq_one_letter_code
_entity_poly.pdbx_strand_id
1 'polypeptide(L)'
;MLFRDIKPANVLLSDDDRPILMDFGSCFSCPIIINDGKDSRMQLASFSYPFDEAGELCSMPYRAPELFVCEVGSIIDQSVDIWSLGCLLFALCFFRSPFDDIYERGDSIALAVQSGKITYIENHPYSQKILDAIHAMIAVDPKDRSSIASICELLEGF
;
A
#
# COMPACT_ATOMS: atom_id res chain seq x y z
N MET A 1 5.87 -9.23 10.87
CA MET A 1 6.80 -8.89 9.78
C MET A 1 6.03 -8.06 8.79
N LEU A 2 6.65 -7.01 8.25
CA LEU A 2 6.13 -6.18 7.17
C LEU A 2 6.81 -6.60 5.89
N PHE A 3 6.06 -6.66 4.79
CA PHE A 3 6.59 -6.93 3.46
C PHE A 3 7.11 -5.64 2.80
N ARG A 4 6.36 -4.54 2.93
CA ARG A 4 6.67 -3.17 2.44
C ARG A 4 6.81 -2.99 0.93
N ASP A 5 6.64 -4.04 0.13
CA ASP A 5 6.75 -3.95 -1.32
C ASP A 5 5.66 -4.74 -2.07
N ILE A 6 4.43 -4.74 -1.54
CA ILE A 6 3.27 -5.35 -2.22
C ILE A 6 2.90 -4.47 -3.43
N LYS A 7 3.10 -5.02 -4.63
CA LYS A 7 2.79 -4.40 -5.92
C LYS A 7 2.66 -5.50 -6.98
N PRO A 8 2.02 -5.25 -8.14
CA PRO A 8 1.84 -6.26 -9.19
C PRO A 8 3.15 -6.94 -9.61
N ALA A 9 4.25 -6.19 -9.69
CA ALA A 9 5.56 -6.72 -10.09
C ALA A 9 6.14 -7.78 -9.12
N ASN A 10 5.67 -7.82 -7.87
CA ASN A 10 6.12 -8.76 -6.84
C ASN A 10 5.10 -9.89 -6.57
N VAL A 11 4.11 -10.06 -7.45
CA VAL A 11 3.14 -11.16 -7.40
C VAL A 11 3.33 -12.04 -8.64
N LEU A 12 3.90 -13.22 -8.45
CA LEU A 12 3.99 -14.25 -9.49
C LEU A 12 2.70 -15.04 -9.56
N LEU A 13 2.44 -15.62 -10.73
CA LEU A 13 1.42 -16.65 -10.91
C LEU A 13 2.12 -17.99 -11.10
N SER A 14 1.71 -19.00 -10.33
CA SER A 14 2.09 -20.39 -10.56
C SER A 14 1.36 -20.97 -11.79
N ASP A 15 1.77 -22.18 -12.19
CA ASP A 15 1.12 -22.93 -13.28
C ASP A 15 -0.37 -23.23 -13.03
N ASP A 16 -0.83 -23.14 -11.78
CA ASP A 16 -2.23 -23.29 -11.37
C ASP A 16 -2.90 -21.95 -11.00
N ASP A 17 -2.41 -20.83 -11.56
CA ASP A 17 -2.93 -19.47 -11.40
C ASP A 17 -3.00 -18.98 -9.94
N ARG A 18 -2.20 -19.55 -9.04
CA ARG A 18 -2.14 -19.09 -7.65
C ARG A 18 -1.16 -17.93 -7.52
N PRO A 19 -1.55 -16.83 -6.85
CA PRO A 19 -0.64 -15.72 -6.60
C PRO A 19 0.41 -16.12 -5.57
N ILE A 20 1.68 -15.86 -5.88
CA ILE A 20 2.84 -16.12 -5.03
C ILE A 20 3.62 -14.81 -4.86
N LEU A 21 3.77 -14.36 -3.60
CA LEU A 21 4.61 -13.21 -3.29
C LEU A 21 6.09 -13.55 -3.49
N MET A 22 6.83 -12.65 -4.12
CA MET A 22 8.28 -12.73 -4.32
C MET A 22 8.98 -11.47 -3.83
N ASP A 23 10.31 -11.53 -3.71
CA ASP A 23 11.14 -10.39 -3.26
C ASP A 23 10.88 -9.93 -1.81
N PHE A 24 11.31 -10.77 -0.87
CA PHE A 24 11.28 -10.48 0.57
C PHE A 24 12.47 -9.61 1.03
N GLY A 25 13.25 -9.03 0.10
CA GLY A 25 14.44 -8.22 0.42
C GLY A 25 14.11 -6.95 1.21
N SER A 26 12.87 -6.47 1.08
CA SER A 26 12.35 -5.30 1.77
C SER A 26 11.66 -5.62 3.10
N CYS A 27 11.61 -6.89 3.51
CA CYS A 27 10.92 -7.27 4.74
C CYS A 27 11.54 -6.68 5.99
N PHE A 28 10.69 -6.33 6.97
CA PHE A 28 11.15 -5.71 8.21
C PHE A 28 10.37 -6.21 9.44
N SER A 29 10.98 -6.13 10.62
CA SER A 29 10.31 -6.51 11.88
C SER A 29 9.33 -5.43 12.33
N CYS A 30 8.18 -5.83 12.86
CA CYS A 30 7.14 -4.92 13.35
C CYS A 30 6.49 -5.46 14.63
N PRO A 31 5.85 -4.60 15.47
CA PRO A 31 5.66 -3.16 15.25
C PRO A 31 6.94 -2.33 15.41
N ILE A 32 7.00 -1.19 14.73
CA ILE A 32 8.02 -0.16 14.93
C ILE A 32 7.35 0.99 15.70
N ILE A 33 7.89 1.33 16.87
CA ILE A 33 7.40 2.45 17.68
C ILE A 33 8.32 3.64 17.45
N ILE A 34 7.76 4.78 17.07
CA ILE A 34 8.51 6.02 16.87
C ILE A 34 8.58 6.78 18.20
N ASN A 35 9.63 6.60 18.98
CA ASN A 35 9.67 7.17 20.35
C ASN A 35 10.06 8.65 20.36
N ASP A 36 10.90 9.07 19.40
CA ASP A 36 11.41 10.43 19.34
C ASP A 36 11.72 10.87 17.90
N GLY A 37 12.20 12.11 17.75
CA GLY A 37 12.55 12.65 16.44
C GLY A 37 13.76 11.97 15.78
N LYS A 38 14.62 11.26 16.54
CA LYS A 38 15.73 10.49 15.98
C LYS A 38 15.22 9.21 15.35
N ASP A 39 14.33 8.49 16.05
CA ASP A 39 13.63 7.33 15.50
C ASP A 39 12.88 7.71 14.22
N SER A 40 12.12 8.80 14.26
CA SER A 40 11.40 9.33 13.09
C SER A 40 12.30 9.52 11.86
N ARG A 41 13.41 10.27 12.01
CA ARG A 41 14.37 10.50 10.90
C ARG A 41 15.02 9.21 10.41
N MET A 42 15.37 8.31 11.32
CA MET A 42 15.99 7.03 10.97
C MET A 42 15.03 6.15 10.16
N GLN A 43 13.76 6.07 10.56
CA GLN A 43 12.75 5.30 9.84
C GLN A 43 12.43 5.93 8.49
N LEU A 44 12.26 7.26 8.42
CA LEU A 44 12.07 7.95 7.13
C LEU A 44 13.24 7.68 6.16
N ALA A 45 14.48 7.71 6.63
CA ALA A 45 15.64 7.38 5.80
C ALA A 45 15.63 5.91 5.34
N SER A 46 15.23 4.98 6.23
CA SER A 46 15.07 3.55 5.92
C SER A 46 13.98 3.29 4.87
N PHE A 47 12.85 4.01 4.94
CA PHE A 47 11.73 3.86 4.00
C PHE A 47 11.92 4.63 2.68
N SER A 48 12.71 5.70 2.68
CA SER A 48 13.02 6.46 1.46
C SER A 48 13.93 5.70 0.50
N TYR A 49 14.44 4.53 0.90
CA TYR A 49 15.34 3.72 0.10
C TYR A 49 14.58 2.77 -0.84
N PRO A 50 14.91 2.79 -2.13
CA PRO A 50 15.14 1.57 -2.89
C PRO A 50 16.63 1.46 -3.24
N PHE A 51 17.09 0.22 -3.43
CA PHE A 51 18.46 -0.10 -3.83
C PHE A 51 18.79 0.31 -5.28
N ASP A 52 17.82 0.76 -6.08
CA ASP A 52 18.01 1.35 -7.40
C ASP A 52 16.83 2.28 -7.83
N GLU A 53 17.03 3.01 -8.92
CA GLU A 53 16.09 3.96 -9.53
C GLU A 53 14.77 3.27 -9.96
N ALA A 54 14.79 1.99 -10.31
CA ALA A 54 13.62 1.24 -10.75
C ALA A 54 12.67 0.90 -9.59
N GLY A 55 13.22 0.57 -8.42
CA GLY A 55 12.43 0.35 -7.20
C GLY A 55 11.70 1.62 -6.72
N GLU A 56 12.28 2.80 -6.93
CA GLU A 56 11.63 4.07 -6.58
C GLU A 56 10.46 4.37 -7.50
N LEU A 57 10.65 4.12 -8.81
CA LEU A 57 9.65 4.35 -9.85
C LEU A 57 8.41 3.47 -9.68
N CYS A 58 8.58 2.19 -9.28
CA CYS A 58 7.48 1.23 -9.24
C CYS A 58 6.82 1.07 -7.86
N SER A 59 7.49 1.42 -6.75
CA SER A 59 6.95 1.19 -5.40
C SER A 59 6.30 2.42 -4.76
N MET A 60 6.65 3.64 -5.19
CA MET A 60 6.13 4.85 -4.56
C MET A 60 4.59 4.96 -4.59
N PRO A 61 3.89 4.61 -5.70
CA PRO A 61 2.42 4.66 -5.74
C PRO A 61 1.72 3.67 -4.80
N TYR A 62 2.42 2.63 -4.32
CA TYR A 62 1.87 1.61 -3.41
C TYR A 62 2.18 1.91 -1.94
N ARG A 63 2.95 2.95 -1.65
CA ARG A 63 3.44 3.26 -0.30
C ARG A 63 2.34 3.88 0.58
N ALA A 64 2.22 3.37 1.81
CA ALA A 64 1.26 3.87 2.79
C ALA A 64 1.60 5.29 3.32
N PRO A 65 0.60 6.13 3.68
CA PRO A 65 0.82 7.52 4.11
C PRO A 65 1.80 7.69 5.28
N GLU A 66 1.74 6.82 6.29
CA GLU A 66 2.57 6.87 7.50
C GLU A 66 4.05 6.56 7.24
N LEU A 67 4.39 6.03 6.06
CA LEU A 67 5.77 5.84 5.64
C LEU A 67 6.39 7.11 5.04
N PHE A 68 5.57 8.12 4.69
CA PHE A 68 6.03 9.44 4.28
C PHE A 68 6.21 10.40 5.47
N VAL A 69 5.49 10.15 6.56
CA VAL A 69 5.56 10.96 7.80
C VAL A 69 5.54 10.03 9.01
N CYS A 70 6.71 9.73 9.57
CA CYS A 70 6.84 8.95 10.79
C CYS A 70 6.68 9.87 12.02
N GLU A 71 5.45 10.13 12.45
CA GLU A 71 5.17 10.99 13.60
C GLU A 71 5.65 10.37 14.92
N VAL A 72 6.13 11.21 15.85
CA VAL A 72 6.51 10.76 17.19
C VAL A 72 5.27 10.27 17.95
N GLY A 73 5.37 9.09 18.55
CA GLY A 73 4.26 8.40 19.21
C GLY A 73 3.43 7.51 18.29
N SER A 74 3.72 7.49 16.98
CA SER A 74 3.07 6.59 16.03
C SER A 74 3.65 5.17 16.09
N ILE A 75 2.86 4.21 15.61
CA ILE A 75 3.21 2.80 15.51
C ILE A 75 3.06 2.41 14.05
N ILE A 76 4.13 1.84 13.47
CA ILE A 76 4.12 1.29 12.12
C ILE A 76 4.00 -0.23 12.25
N ASP A 77 2.93 -0.78 11.71
CA ASP A 77 2.58 -2.19 11.82
C ASP A 77 2.07 -2.75 10.49
N GLN A 78 1.46 -3.93 10.51
CA GLN A 78 1.02 -4.66 9.32
C GLN A 78 -0.02 -3.90 8.47
N SER A 79 -0.64 -2.85 9.02
CA SER A 79 -1.57 -1.99 8.27
C SER A 79 -0.93 -1.32 7.04
N VAL A 80 0.40 -1.19 7.01
CA VAL A 80 1.18 -0.75 5.84
C VAL A 80 0.96 -1.67 4.64
N ASP A 81 1.02 -2.98 4.88
CA ASP A 81 0.85 -3.99 3.82
C ASP A 81 -0.63 -4.05 3.39
N ILE A 82 -1.58 -3.76 4.29
CA ILE A 82 -3.01 -3.65 3.95
C ILE A 82 -3.26 -2.51 2.97
N TRP A 83 -2.67 -1.33 3.19
CA TRP A 83 -2.76 -0.22 2.23
C TRP A 83 -2.23 -0.63 0.85
N SER A 84 -1.05 -1.24 0.83
CA SER A 84 -0.38 -1.69 -0.39
C SER A 84 -1.22 -2.74 -1.13
N LEU A 85 -1.88 -3.64 -0.38
CA LEU A 85 -2.83 -4.62 -0.91
C LEU A 85 -4.08 -3.95 -1.49
N GLY A 86 -4.59 -2.88 -0.88
CA GLY A 86 -5.67 -2.08 -1.45
C GLY A 86 -5.30 -1.45 -2.78
N CYS A 87 -4.08 -0.91 -2.88
CA CYS A 87 -3.55 -0.37 -4.13
C CYS A 87 -3.38 -1.47 -5.19
N LEU A 88 -2.93 -2.67 -4.79
CA LEU A 88 -2.84 -3.85 -5.65
C LEU A 88 -4.22 -4.29 -6.16
N LEU A 89 -5.22 -4.41 -5.29
CA LEU A 89 -6.58 -4.77 -5.68
C LEU A 89 -7.17 -3.75 -6.66
N PHE A 90 -6.96 -2.46 -6.40
CA PHE A 90 -7.32 -1.41 -7.35
C PHE A 90 -6.61 -1.61 -8.70
N ALA A 91 -5.31 -1.91 -8.71
CA ALA A 91 -4.56 -2.14 -9.94
C ALA A 91 -5.05 -3.37 -10.72
N LEU A 92 -5.50 -4.42 -10.05
CA LEU A 92 -6.12 -5.58 -10.70
C LEU A 92 -7.46 -5.23 -11.38
N CYS A 93 -8.19 -4.24 -10.86
CA CYS A 93 -9.44 -3.76 -11.45
C CYS A 93 -9.21 -2.72 -12.56
N PHE A 94 -8.27 -1.79 -12.37
CA PHE A 94 -8.17 -0.61 -13.22
C PHE A 94 -6.88 -0.55 -14.05
N PHE A 95 -6.04 -1.59 -13.98
CA PHE A 95 -4.76 -1.73 -14.69
C PHE A 95 -3.72 -0.64 -14.39
N ARG A 96 -3.91 0.09 -13.29
CA ARG A 96 -3.02 1.12 -12.75
C ARG A 96 -3.27 1.26 -11.26
N SER A 97 -2.28 1.68 -10.48
CA SER A 97 -2.50 2.02 -9.08
C SER A 97 -3.41 3.25 -8.94
N PRO A 98 -3.99 3.50 -7.75
CA PRO A 98 -4.79 4.70 -7.51
C PRO A 98 -4.00 6.02 -7.67
N PHE A 99 -2.66 5.95 -7.68
CA PHE A 99 -1.77 7.11 -7.62
C PHE A 99 -0.77 7.18 -8.78
N ASP A 100 -0.82 6.26 -9.77
CA ASP A 100 0.10 6.26 -10.93
C ASP A 100 0.01 7.56 -11.73
N ASP A 101 -1.20 8.03 -12.05
CA ASP A 101 -1.40 9.28 -12.80
C ASP A 101 -0.77 10.50 -12.10
N ILE A 102 -0.73 10.49 -10.77
CA ILE A 102 -0.13 11.56 -9.96
C ILE A 102 1.39 11.48 -10.07
N TYR A 103 1.92 10.26 -10.01
CA TYR A 103 3.34 9.99 -10.12
C TYR A 103 3.88 10.38 -11.49
N GLU A 104 3.21 9.95 -12.57
CA GLU A 104 3.60 10.20 -13.96
C GLU A 104 3.57 11.69 -14.32
N ARG A 105 2.67 12.48 -13.73
CA ARG A 105 2.64 13.94 -13.88
C ARG A 105 3.75 14.66 -13.12
N GLY A 106 4.46 13.95 -12.24
CA GLY A 106 5.46 14.54 -11.33
C GLY A 106 4.83 15.31 -10.16
N ASP A 107 3.55 15.06 -9.85
CA ASP A 107 2.87 15.63 -8.69
C ASP A 107 3.34 14.92 -7.40
N SER A 108 3.13 15.55 -6.24
CA SER A 108 3.54 14.97 -4.96
C SER A 108 2.65 13.80 -4.54
N ILE A 109 3.19 12.57 -4.63
CA ILE A 109 2.52 11.36 -4.12
C ILE A 109 2.24 11.46 -2.62
N ALA A 110 3.18 11.99 -1.84
CA ALA A 110 3.00 12.16 -0.40
C ALA A 110 1.73 12.97 -0.06
N LEU A 111 1.49 14.08 -0.78
CA LEU A 111 0.26 14.87 -0.60
C LEU A 111 -0.99 14.13 -1.09
N ALA A 112 -0.88 13.39 -2.19
CA ALA A 112 -2.00 12.63 -2.74
C ALA A 112 -2.47 11.51 -1.80
N VAL A 113 -1.54 10.68 -1.30
CA VAL A 113 -1.89 9.58 -0.39
C VAL A 113 -2.44 10.11 0.94
N GLN A 114 -1.91 11.24 1.44
CA GLN A 114 -2.42 11.91 2.64
C GLN A 114 -3.84 12.48 2.46
N SER A 115 -4.23 12.80 1.22
CA SER A 115 -5.59 13.27 0.95
C SER A 115 -6.65 12.17 1.05
N GLY A 116 -6.24 10.90 0.93
CA GLY A 116 -7.14 9.74 0.89
C GLY A 116 -8.07 9.69 -0.33
N LYS A 117 -7.88 10.59 -1.30
CA LYS A 117 -8.75 10.67 -2.48
C LYS A 117 -8.26 9.72 -3.56
N ILE A 118 -9.05 8.68 -3.82
CA ILE A 118 -8.91 7.81 -5.00
C ILE A 118 -10.05 8.10 -5.98
N THR A 119 -9.77 7.93 -7.27
CA THR A 119 -10.74 8.16 -8.34
C THR A 119 -10.90 6.90 -9.18
N TYR A 120 -12.12 6.66 -9.65
CA TYR A 120 -12.45 5.51 -10.47
C TYR A 120 -12.77 5.95 -11.90
N ILE A 121 -12.56 5.04 -12.85
CA ILE A 121 -13.05 5.24 -14.22
C ILE A 121 -14.58 5.15 -14.19
N GLU A 122 -15.26 6.10 -14.85
CA GLU A 122 -16.72 6.09 -14.96
C GLU A 122 -17.23 4.82 -15.65
N ASN A 123 -18.38 4.31 -15.21
CA ASN A 123 -19.05 3.12 -15.77
C ASN A 123 -18.22 1.82 -15.72
N HIS A 124 -17.39 1.63 -14.69
CA HIS A 124 -16.65 0.38 -14.49
C HIS A 124 -17.57 -0.82 -14.17
N PRO A 125 -17.16 -2.07 -14.45
CA PRO A 125 -17.99 -3.26 -14.24
C PRO A 125 -17.96 -3.84 -12.81
N TYR A 126 -17.08 -3.32 -11.93
CA TYR A 126 -16.85 -3.89 -10.60
C TYR A 126 -17.98 -3.62 -9.61
N SER A 127 -18.24 -4.59 -8.73
CA SER A 127 -19.29 -4.52 -7.72
C SER A 127 -18.94 -3.56 -6.58
N GLN A 128 -19.95 -3.01 -5.91
CA GLN A 128 -19.76 -2.16 -4.73
C GLN A 128 -18.92 -2.86 -3.64
N LYS A 129 -19.08 -4.17 -3.49
CA LYS A 129 -18.31 -5.01 -2.55
C LYS A 129 -16.79 -4.93 -2.78
N ILE A 130 -16.35 -4.93 -4.05
CA ILE A 130 -14.93 -4.75 -4.41
C ILE A 130 -14.48 -3.32 -4.08
N LEU A 131 -15.29 -2.32 -4.41
CA LEU A 131 -14.95 -0.92 -4.12
C LEU A 131 -14.85 -0.67 -2.62
N ASP A 132 -15.78 -1.22 -1.83
CA ASP A 132 -15.79 -1.14 -0.38
C ASP A 132 -14.55 -1.79 0.22
N ALA A 133 -14.13 -2.95 -0.31
CA ALA A 133 -12.88 -3.59 0.10
C ALA A 133 -11.64 -2.72 -0.21
N ILE A 134 -11.58 -2.10 -1.40
CA ILE A 134 -10.52 -1.15 -1.76
C ILE A 134 -10.51 0.02 -0.76
N HIS A 135 -11.66 0.65 -0.51
CA HIS A 135 -11.77 1.78 0.42
C HIS A 135 -11.41 1.41 1.87
N ALA A 136 -11.81 0.21 2.32
CA ALA A 136 -11.49 -0.29 3.65
C ALA A 136 -9.99 -0.56 3.85
N MET A 137 -9.25 -0.83 2.77
CA MET A 137 -7.80 -1.02 2.79
C MET A 137 -7.02 0.30 2.63
N ILE A 138 -7.51 1.24 1.82
CA ILE A 138 -6.87 2.53 1.52
C ILE A 138 -7.40 3.64 2.46
N ALA A 139 -7.67 3.32 3.73
CA ALA A 139 -7.98 4.34 4.73
C ALA A 139 -6.69 5.05 5.17
N VAL A 140 -6.69 6.39 5.26
CA VAL A 140 -5.47 7.16 5.55
C VAL A 140 -4.93 6.86 6.94
N ASP A 141 -5.78 6.93 7.97
CA ASP A 141 -5.39 6.52 9.33
C ASP A 141 -5.25 4.99 9.37
N PRO A 142 -4.07 4.45 9.74
CA PRO A 142 -3.87 3.01 9.91
C PRO A 142 -4.91 2.31 10.80
N LYS A 143 -5.46 3.02 11.79
CA LYS A 143 -6.46 2.47 12.74
C LYS A 143 -7.82 2.24 12.10
N ASP A 144 -8.12 2.98 11.04
CA ASP A 144 -9.38 2.85 10.29
C ASP A 144 -9.28 1.79 9.19
N ARG A 145 -8.07 1.27 8.91
CA ARG A 145 -7.88 0.20 7.92
C ARG A 145 -8.41 -1.12 8.45
N SER A 146 -9.22 -1.79 7.64
CA SER A 146 -9.74 -3.11 7.97
C SER A 146 -8.63 -4.15 8.03
N SER A 147 -8.76 -5.09 8.98
CA SER A 147 -7.84 -6.21 9.06
C SER A 147 -7.95 -7.12 7.83
N ILE A 148 -6.89 -7.86 7.51
CA ILE A 148 -6.95 -8.83 6.40
C ILE A 148 -8.07 -9.86 6.58
N ALA A 149 -8.35 -10.28 7.82
CA ALA A 149 -9.44 -11.21 8.11
C ALA A 149 -10.80 -10.62 7.74
N SER A 150 -11.05 -9.35 8.12
CA SER A 150 -12.27 -8.63 7.78
C SER A 150 -12.41 -8.41 6.27
N ILE A 151 -11.30 -8.18 5.56
CA ILE A 151 -11.30 -8.07 4.09
C ILE A 151 -11.63 -9.42 3.44
N CYS A 152 -11.05 -10.52 3.93
CA CYS A 152 -11.39 -11.86 3.45
C CYS A 152 -12.87 -12.16 3.65
N GLU A 153 -13.41 -11.94 4.85
CA GLU A 153 -14.84 -12.09 5.16
C GLU A 153 -15.71 -11.20 4.25
N LEU A 154 -15.30 -9.95 4.05
CA LEU A 154 -15.98 -9.02 3.15
C LEU A 154 -15.98 -9.54 1.73
N LEU A 155 -14.97 -10.29 1.29
CA LEU A 155 -14.86 -10.82 -0.08
C LEU A 155 -15.36 -12.27 -0.20
N GLU A 156 -15.66 -12.96 0.90
CA GLU A 156 -16.21 -14.32 0.85
C GLU A 156 -17.57 -14.38 0.13
N GLY A 157 -17.82 -15.48 -0.57
CA GLY A 157 -19.09 -15.73 -1.27
C GLY A 157 -19.23 -15.02 -2.63
N PHE A 158 -18.12 -14.87 -3.35
CA PHE A 158 -18.16 -14.79 -4.82
C PHE A 158 -18.31 -16.17 -5.46
#